data_AF-A0A1J5P5K7-F1
#
_entry.id   AF-A0A1J5P5K7-F1
#
_cell.length_a   1.000
_cell.length_b   1.000
_cell.length_c   1.000
_cell.angle_alpha   90.00
_cell.angle_beta   90.00
_cell.angle_gamma   90.00
#
_symmetry.space_group_name_H-M   'P 1'
#
loop_
_entity.id
_entity.type
_entity.pdbx_description
1 polymer ?
#
loop_
_entity_poly.entity_id
_entity_poly.type
_entity_poly.pdbx_seq_one_letter_code
_entity_poly.pdbx_strand_id
1 'polypeptide(L)'
;MEGLFFYVGFVQILALGRQNKMTGAAEQYQYILRDESMHCNFGIDLINTIKLENPHLWTSEFRDEIKALMLKGVELEYRYAEDTMPRGVLGLNASMFKEYLRFIANRRCQQIGLDELFSNATNPFPWMSEMIDLKKEKNFFETRVTEYQTGGALSWD
;
A
#
# COMPACT_ATOMS: atom_id res chain seq x y z
N MET A 1 -10.44 -1.44 4.06
CA MET A 1 -9.25 -1.73 4.88
C MET A 1 -8.03 -1.79 3.97
N GLU A 2 -7.99 -2.75 3.07
CA GLU A 2 -6.88 -3.08 2.16
C GLU A 2 -6.49 -1.93 1.20
N GLY A 3 -7.43 -1.06 0.84
CA GLY A 3 -7.19 0.05 -0.10
C GLY A 3 -6.59 1.33 0.49
N LEU A 4 -6.39 1.42 1.81
CA LEU A 4 -5.89 2.63 2.50
C LEU A 4 -5.04 2.31 3.74
N PHE A 5 -5.55 1.47 4.63
CA PHE A 5 -4.78 1.03 5.81
C PHE A 5 -3.62 0.14 5.35
N PHE A 6 -2.57 0.06 6.16
CA PHE A 6 -1.29 -0.63 5.87
C PHE A 6 -0.32 0.11 4.96
N TYR A 7 -0.78 1.06 4.14
CA TYR A 7 0.09 1.77 3.19
C TYR A 7 1.17 2.60 3.87
N VAL A 8 0.94 3.11 5.09
CA VAL A 8 2.00 3.74 5.89
C VAL A 8 3.11 2.74 6.21
N GLY A 9 2.72 1.56 6.74
CA GLY A 9 3.65 0.49 7.09
C GLY A 9 4.41 -0.07 5.88
N PHE A 10 3.73 -0.24 4.74
CA PHE A 10 4.39 -0.67 3.51
C PHE A 10 5.49 0.29 3.07
N VAL A 11 5.21 1.60 3.01
CA VAL A 11 6.24 2.58 2.62
C VAL A 11 7.41 2.57 3.59
N GLN A 12 7.16 2.48 4.90
CA GLN A 12 8.23 2.45 5.92
C GLN A 12 9.20 1.29 5.72
N ILE A 13 8.68 0.06 5.57
CA ILE A 13 9.51 -1.14 5.41
C ILE A 13 10.14 -1.20 4.02
N LEU A 14 9.42 -0.82 2.97
CA LEU A 14 9.97 -0.82 1.61
C LEU A 14 11.03 0.28 1.42
N ALA A 15 10.95 1.39 2.14
CA ALA A 15 11.98 2.42 2.15
C ALA A 15 13.30 1.90 2.75
N LEU A 16 13.25 1.03 3.77
CA LEU A 16 14.43 0.31 4.27
C LEU A 16 15.00 -0.61 3.18
N GLY A 17 14.14 -1.37 2.50
CA GLY A 17 14.53 -2.23 1.38
C GLY A 17 15.27 -1.48 0.26
N ARG A 18 14.81 -0.28 -0.10
CA ARG A 18 15.45 0.60 -1.10
C ARG A 18 16.87 1.03 -0.70
N GLN A 19 17.17 1.05 0.59
CA GLN A 19 18.51 1.35 1.11
C GLN A 19 19.33 0.08 1.38
N ASN A 20 18.93 -1.06 0.81
CA ASN A 20 19.52 -2.38 1.04
C ASN A 20 19.51 -2.80 2.52
N LYS A 21 18.53 -2.33 3.30
CA LYS A 21 18.32 -2.70 4.70
C LYS A 21 17.09 -3.59 4.82
N MET A 22 17.14 -4.59 5.70
CA MET A 22 16.03 -5.51 5.97
C MET A 22 15.44 -6.13 4.68
N THR A 23 16.31 -6.50 3.73
CA THR A 23 15.91 -6.94 2.38
C THR A 23 14.97 -8.15 2.38
N GLY A 24 15.17 -9.11 3.30
CA GLY A 24 14.25 -10.24 3.47
C GLY A 24 12.85 -9.82 3.93
N ALA A 25 12.75 -8.88 4.87
CA ALA A 25 11.45 -8.35 5.31
C ALA A 25 10.79 -7.51 4.20
N ALA A 26 11.57 -6.72 3.47
CA ALA A 26 11.07 -5.95 2.33
C ALA A 26 10.52 -6.85 1.22
N GLU A 27 11.16 -7.99 0.94
CA GLU A 27 10.65 -8.97 -0.04
C GLU A 27 9.33 -9.59 0.42
N GLN A 28 9.17 -9.94 1.70
CA GLN A 28 7.89 -10.41 2.23
C GLN A 28 6.79 -9.35 2.14
N TYR A 29 7.12 -8.09 2.44
CA TYR A 29 6.18 -6.98 2.34
C TYR A 29 5.77 -6.70 0.88
N GLN A 30 6.64 -6.96 -0.10
CA GLN A 30 6.27 -6.88 -1.52
C GLN A 30 5.22 -7.93 -1.88
N TYR A 31 5.35 -9.17 -1.38
CA TYR A 31 4.34 -10.21 -1.60
C TYR A 31 3.01 -9.85 -0.97
N ILE A 32 3.01 -9.38 0.28
CA ILE A 32 1.78 -8.94 0.94
C ILE A 32 1.15 -7.77 0.18
N LEU A 33 1.92 -6.75 -0.20
CA LEU A 33 1.41 -5.60 -0.96
C LEU A 33 0.78 -6.01 -2.29
N ARG A 34 1.32 -7.04 -2.95
CA ARG A 34 0.74 -7.61 -4.18
C ARG A 34 -0.63 -8.24 -3.92
N ASP A 35 -0.74 -9.04 -2.86
CA ASP A 35 -2.00 -9.69 -2.50
C ASP A 35 -3.06 -8.65 -2.10
N GLU A 36 -2.69 -7.67 -1.27
CA GLU A 36 -3.58 -6.57 -0.87
C GLU A 36 -4.02 -5.72 -2.07
N SER A 37 -3.16 -5.55 -3.09
CA SER A 37 -3.54 -4.87 -4.33
C SER A 37 -4.59 -5.66 -5.10
N MET A 38 -4.48 -6.99 -5.14
CA MET A 38 -5.49 -7.87 -5.77
C MET A 38 -6.81 -7.85 -4.99
N HIS A 39 -6.77 -7.95 -3.66
CA HIS A 39 -7.97 -7.91 -2.83
C HIS A 39 -8.68 -6.55 -2.96
N CYS A 40 -7.94 -5.45 -2.94
CA CYS A 40 -8.49 -4.12 -3.14
C CYS A 40 -9.16 -3.97 -4.52
N ASN A 41 -8.54 -4.47 -5.59
CA ASN A 41 -9.12 -4.42 -6.94
C ASN A 41 -10.40 -5.26 -7.02
N PHE A 42 -10.39 -6.47 -6.45
CA PHE A 42 -11.59 -7.30 -6.35
C PHE A 42 -12.73 -6.58 -5.61
N GLY A 43 -12.44 -5.93 -4.47
CA GLY A 43 -13.44 -5.17 -3.72
C GLY A 43 -14.02 -3.99 -4.52
N ILE A 44 -13.19 -3.30 -5.30
CA ILE A 44 -13.63 -2.21 -6.19
C ILE A 44 -14.57 -2.75 -7.27
N ASP A 45 -14.19 -3.84 -7.94
CA ASP A 45 -15.00 -4.47 -8.98
C ASP A 45 -16.34 -4.94 -8.41
N LEU A 46 -16.32 -5.57 -7.23
CA LEU A 46 -17.53 -6.01 -6.53
C LEU A 46 -18.47 -4.83 -6.22
N ILE A 47 -17.95 -3.73 -5.68
CA ILE A 47 -18.74 -2.52 -5.41
C ILE A 47 -19.38 -1.99 -6.70
N ASN A 48 -18.61 -1.90 -7.77
CA ASN A 48 -19.10 -1.38 -9.04
C ASN A 48 -20.14 -2.30 -9.69
N THR A 49 -19.99 -3.61 -9.61
CA THR A 49 -20.99 -4.58 -10.08
C THR A 49 -22.28 -4.48 -9.27
N ILE A 50 -22.20 -4.43 -7.94
CA ILE A 50 -23.40 -4.27 -7.08
C ILE A 50 -24.15 -2.99 -7.44
N LYS A 51 -23.44 -1.87 -7.62
CA LYS A 51 -24.04 -0.59 -8.04
C LYS A 51 -24.70 -0.68 -9.42
N LEU A 52 -24.07 -1.40 -10.36
CA LEU A 52 -24.58 -1.56 -11.71
C LEU A 52 -25.88 -2.38 -11.71
N GLU A 53 -25.91 -3.48 -10.95
CA GLU A 53 -27.07 -4.36 -10.82
C GLU A 53 -28.19 -3.73 -9.97
N ASN A 54 -27.83 -2.88 -9.01
CA ASN A 54 -28.74 -2.26 -8.05
C ASN A 54 -28.54 -0.74 -7.93
N PRO A 55 -28.85 0.06 -8.98
CA PRO A 55 -28.53 1.49 -8.99
C PRO A 55 -29.21 2.31 -7.88
N HIS A 56 -30.36 1.83 -7.38
CA HIS A 56 -31.12 2.46 -6.31
C HIS A 56 -30.40 2.44 -4.95
N LEU A 57 -29.39 1.57 -4.76
CA LEU A 57 -28.55 1.56 -3.56
C LEU A 57 -27.53 2.70 -3.55
N TRP A 58 -27.20 3.28 -4.72
CA TRP A 58 -26.17 4.31 -4.86
C TRP A 58 -26.73 5.73 -4.65
N THR A 59 -27.34 5.96 -3.49
CA THR A 59 -27.98 7.24 -3.16
C THR A 59 -26.97 8.34 -2.82
N SER A 60 -27.42 9.59 -2.70
CA SER A 60 -26.60 10.69 -2.16
C SER A 60 -26.11 10.40 -0.76
N GLU A 61 -26.98 9.91 0.10
CA GLU A 61 -26.71 9.70 1.53
C GLU A 61 -25.66 8.60 1.72
N PHE A 62 -25.75 7.51 0.96
CA PHE A 62 -24.77 6.43 1.03
C PHE A 62 -23.39 6.86 0.50
N ARG A 63 -23.37 7.69 -0.56
CA ARG A 63 -22.11 8.29 -1.04
C ARG A 63 -21.48 9.19 0.02
N ASP A 64 -22.27 10.01 0.72
CA ASP A 64 -21.79 10.89 1.78
C ASP A 64 -21.27 10.09 2.99
N GLU A 65 -21.93 8.97 3.33
CA GLU A 65 -21.45 8.05 4.35
C GLU A 65 -20.07 7.48 3.99
N ILE A 66 -19.89 6.99 2.75
CA ILE A 66 -18.61 6.47 2.28
C ILE A 66 -17.54 7.57 2.30
N LYS A 67 -17.86 8.78 1.85
CA LYS A 67 -16.95 9.93 1.90
C LYS A 67 -16.51 10.22 3.34
N ALA A 68 -17.44 10.22 4.30
CA ALA A 68 -17.14 10.42 5.72
C ALA A 68 -16.24 9.31 6.30
N LEU A 69 -16.50 8.05 5.95
CA LEU A 69 -15.66 6.91 6.36
C LEU A 69 -14.25 7.01 5.79
N MET A 70 -14.11 7.40 4.52
CA MET A 70 -12.80 7.60 3.88
C MET A 70 -12.01 8.74 4.54
N LEU A 71 -12.66 9.88 4.81
CA LEU A 71 -12.04 11.00 5.54
C LEU A 71 -11.55 10.57 6.92
N LYS A 72 -12.37 9.82 7.66
CA LYS A 72 -11.99 9.27 8.97
C LYS A 72 -10.83 8.29 8.86
N GLY A 73 -10.83 7.42 7.84
CA GLY A 73 -9.74 6.48 7.58
C GLY A 73 -8.41 7.18 7.33
N VAL A 74 -8.41 8.24 6.51
CA VAL A 74 -7.21 9.04 6.24
C VAL A 74 -6.68 9.70 7.51
N GLU A 75 -7.56 10.25 8.34
CA GLU A 75 -7.16 10.87 9.62
C GLU A 75 -6.53 9.85 10.58
N LEU A 76 -7.14 8.67 10.72
CA LEU A 76 -6.60 7.62 11.58
C LEU A 76 -5.22 7.14 11.11
N GLU A 77 -5.06 6.92 9.81
CA GLU A 77 -3.81 6.43 9.24
C GLU A 77 -2.72 7.53 9.26
N TYR A 78 -3.11 8.79 9.14
CA TYR A 78 -2.19 9.92 9.31
C TYR A 78 -1.67 10.00 10.76
N ARG A 79 -2.54 9.87 11.75
CA ARG A 79 -2.14 9.80 13.17
C ARG A 79 -1.19 8.64 13.44
N TYR A 80 -1.47 7.47 12.85
CA TYR A 80 -0.56 6.33 12.91
C TYR A 80 0.82 6.65 12.31
N ALA A 81 0.88 7.39 11.20
CA ALA A 81 2.15 7.85 10.63
C ALA A 81 2.89 8.84 11.55
N GLU A 82 2.19 9.74 12.23
CA GLU A 82 2.79 10.65 13.21
C GLU A 82 3.37 9.88 14.41
N ASP A 83 2.61 8.93 14.96
CA ASP A 83 3.02 8.14 16.13
C ASP A 83 4.22 7.24 15.83
N THR A 84 4.29 6.66 14.63
CA THR A 84 5.39 5.77 14.22
C THR A 84 6.61 6.53 13.71
N MET A 85 6.49 7.82 13.35
CA MET A 85 7.59 8.64 12.82
C MET A 85 7.62 10.07 13.38
N PRO A 86 7.70 10.25 14.72
CA PRO A 86 7.58 11.58 15.35
C PRO A 86 8.71 12.56 14.98
N ARG A 87 9.85 12.05 14.49
CA ARG A 87 11.01 12.87 14.05
C ARG A 87 11.37 12.68 12.57
N GLY A 88 10.53 11.94 11.83
CA GLY A 88 10.90 11.42 10.51
C GLY A 88 12.05 10.41 10.56
N VAL A 89 12.20 9.63 9.49
CA VAL A 89 13.25 8.62 9.37
C VAL A 89 13.52 8.33 7.90
N LEU A 90 14.78 8.19 7.49
CA LEU A 90 15.15 7.73 6.13
C LEU A 90 14.61 8.61 4.99
N GLY A 91 14.47 9.92 5.21
CA GLY A 91 13.87 10.84 4.23
C GLY A 91 12.34 10.77 4.15
N LEU A 92 11.71 10.01 5.06
CA LEU A 92 10.26 9.98 5.27
C LEU A 92 9.89 10.91 6.43
N ASN A 93 8.75 11.58 6.31
CA ASN A 93 8.15 12.34 7.39
C ASN A 93 6.62 12.28 7.31
N ALA A 94 5.95 12.63 8.41
CA ALA A 94 4.49 12.55 8.51
C ALA A 94 3.79 13.39 7.43
N SER A 95 4.32 14.56 7.06
CA SER A 95 3.69 15.41 6.03
C SER A 95 3.64 14.74 4.65
N MET A 96 4.67 13.98 4.29
CA MET A 96 4.66 13.17 3.06
C MET A 96 3.61 12.06 3.13
N PHE A 97 3.44 11.42 4.28
CA PHE A 97 2.38 10.42 4.47
C PHE A 97 0.97 11.01 4.37
N LYS A 98 0.77 12.22 4.91
CA LYS A 98 -0.50 12.93 4.75
C LYS A 98 -0.88 13.09 3.28
N GLU A 99 0.08 13.54 2.48
CA GLU A 99 -0.11 13.77 1.05
C GLU A 99 -0.35 12.45 0.31
N TYR A 100 0.44 11.42 0.62
CA TYR A 100 0.28 10.09 0.03
C TYR A 100 -1.08 9.44 0.36
N LEU A 101 -1.54 9.54 1.61
CA LEU A 101 -2.83 9.00 2.03
C LEU A 101 -3.99 9.70 1.32
N ARG A 102 -3.90 11.02 1.13
CA ARG A 102 -4.88 11.79 0.35
C ARG A 102 -4.90 11.36 -1.12
N PHE A 103 -3.72 11.17 -1.71
CA PHE A 103 -3.60 10.67 -3.08
C PHE A 103 -4.23 9.28 -3.24
N ILE A 104 -3.95 8.35 -2.33
CA ILE A 104 -4.57 7.01 -2.33
C ILE A 104 -6.09 7.13 -2.16
N ALA A 105 -6.56 7.91 -1.19
CA ALA A 105 -7.98 8.07 -0.91
C ALA A 105 -8.75 8.59 -2.13
N ASN A 106 -8.24 9.61 -2.82
CA ASN A 106 -8.82 10.10 -4.06
C ASN A 106 -8.91 9.01 -5.11
N ARG A 107 -7.81 8.26 -5.33
CA ARG A 107 -7.79 7.17 -6.31
C ARG A 107 -8.85 6.12 -5.99
N ARG A 108 -9.00 5.72 -4.71
CA ARG A 108 -10.03 4.75 -4.30
C ARG A 108 -11.44 5.29 -4.49
N CYS A 109 -11.69 6.54 -4.12
CA CYS A 109 -12.98 7.20 -4.34
C CYS A 109 -13.37 7.24 -5.82
N GLN A 110 -12.45 7.66 -6.69
CA GLN A 110 -12.67 7.71 -8.14
C GLN A 110 -12.94 6.33 -8.74
N GLN A 111 -12.22 5.31 -8.29
CA GLN A 111 -12.41 3.93 -8.76
C GLN A 111 -13.82 3.38 -8.47
N ILE A 112 -14.51 3.91 -7.46
CA ILE A 112 -15.91 3.57 -7.14
C ILE A 112 -16.89 4.68 -7.53
N GLY A 113 -16.48 5.64 -8.37
CA GLY A 113 -17.36 6.68 -8.90
C GLY A 113 -17.79 7.75 -7.87
N LEU A 114 -16.95 8.03 -6.88
CA LEU A 114 -17.05 9.21 -6.02
C LEU A 114 -16.11 10.32 -6.51
N ASP A 115 -16.45 11.56 -6.19
CA ASP A 115 -15.58 12.71 -6.42
C ASP A 115 -14.31 12.64 -5.56
N GLU A 116 -13.28 13.37 -5.97
CA GLU A 116 -12.09 13.56 -5.16
C GLU A 116 -12.43 14.21 -3.81
N LEU A 117 -11.82 13.71 -2.74
CA LEU A 117 -11.97 14.25 -1.39
C LEU A 117 -10.98 15.38 -1.11
N PHE A 118 -9.81 15.32 -1.74
CA PHE A 118 -8.69 16.24 -1.48
C PHE A 118 -8.15 16.83 -2.77
N SER A 119 -8.37 18.12 -3.01
CA SER A 119 -7.86 18.79 -4.21
C SER A 119 -6.32 18.78 -4.26
N ASN A 120 -5.76 18.53 -5.45
CA ASN A 120 -4.32 18.59 -5.74
C ASN A 120 -3.45 17.61 -4.94
N ALA A 121 -4.02 16.50 -4.46
CA ALA A 121 -3.24 15.47 -3.79
C ALA A 121 -2.28 14.77 -4.76
N THR A 122 -1.00 14.74 -4.43
CA THR A 122 0.08 14.18 -5.26
C THR A 122 0.68 12.92 -4.63
N ASN A 123 1.37 12.11 -5.44
CA ASN A 123 2.09 10.94 -4.92
C ASN A 123 3.56 11.30 -4.59
N PRO A 124 3.95 11.47 -3.31
CA PRO A 124 5.33 11.74 -2.95
C PRO A 124 6.23 10.49 -3.00
N PHE A 125 5.66 9.30 -3.21
CA PHE A 125 6.36 8.03 -3.30
C PHE A 125 6.10 7.34 -4.66
N PRO A 126 6.55 7.92 -5.79
CA PRO A 126 6.27 7.37 -7.13
C PRO A 126 6.81 5.95 -7.31
N TRP A 127 7.88 5.62 -6.60
CA TRP A 127 8.49 4.29 -6.59
C TRP A 127 7.64 3.20 -5.94
N MET A 128 6.60 3.55 -5.18
CA MET A 128 5.66 2.53 -4.67
C MET A 128 4.92 1.85 -5.82
N SER A 129 4.62 2.57 -6.92
CA SER A 129 4.01 1.98 -8.10
C SER A 129 4.95 0.97 -8.77
N GLU A 130 6.24 1.29 -8.87
CA GLU A 130 7.26 0.37 -9.42
C GLU A 130 7.35 -0.93 -8.63
N MET A 131 7.18 -0.87 -7.30
CA MET A 131 7.19 -2.05 -6.42
C MET A 131 5.96 -2.95 -6.60
N ILE A 132 4.81 -2.36 -6.97
CA ILE A 132 3.57 -3.10 -7.27
C ILE A 132 3.63 -3.71 -8.67
N ASP A 133 4.17 -2.97 -9.63
CA ASP A 133 4.26 -3.36 -11.04
C ASP A 133 5.41 -4.33 -11.33
N LEU A 134 6.29 -4.59 -10.35
CA LEU A 134 7.34 -5.61 -10.44
C LEU A 134 6.71 -7.01 -10.54
N LYS A 135 6.34 -7.39 -11.77
CA LYS A 135 6.41 -8.77 -12.25
C LYS A 135 7.86 -9.22 -12.14
N LYS A 136 8.31 -9.54 -10.93
CA LYS A 136 9.45 -10.45 -10.78
C LYS A 136 8.93 -11.81 -11.18
N GLU A 137 8.97 -12.10 -12.47
CA GLU A 137 9.36 -13.42 -12.93
C GLU A 137 10.76 -13.70 -12.36
N LYS A 138 10.85 -13.99 -11.05
CA LYS A 138 11.95 -14.82 -10.59
C LYS A 138 11.54 -16.22 -11.01
N ASN A 139 12.08 -16.68 -12.13
CA ASN A 139 12.09 -18.09 -12.45
C ASN A 139 12.55 -18.81 -11.17
N PHE A 140 11.75 -19.76 -10.70
CA PHE A 140 12.04 -20.55 -9.50
C PHE A 140 13.44 -21.22 -9.60
N PHE A 141 13.97 -21.36 -10.82
CA PHE A 141 15.29 -21.89 -11.16
C PHE A 141 16.44 -20.86 -11.15
N GLU A 142 16.17 -19.55 -11.11
CA GLU A 142 17.20 -18.50 -11.11
C GLU A 142 17.54 -18.01 -9.70
N THR A 143 16.69 -18.31 -8.71
CA THR A 143 17.03 -18.06 -7.31
C THR A 143 18.01 -19.14 -6.86
N ARG A 144 19.32 -18.81 -6.81
CA ARG A 144 20.29 -19.70 -6.17
C ARG A 144 19.82 -19.99 -4.75
N VAL A 145 19.48 -21.26 -4.49
CA VAL A 145 19.23 -21.81 -3.16
C VAL A 145 20.46 -21.51 -2.33
N THR A 146 20.40 -20.46 -1.50
CA THR A 146 21.47 -20.10 -0.57
C THR A 146 21.34 -20.87 0.75
N GLU A 147 20.27 -21.65 0.90
CA GLU A 147 20.07 -22.63 1.97
C GLU A 147 20.41 -24.04 1.51
N TYR A 148 21.68 -24.28 1.20
CA TYR A 148 22.33 -25.56 1.52
C TYR A 148 23.80 -25.23 1.73
N GLN A 149 24.16 -24.84 2.95
CA GLN A 149 25.44 -25.33 3.45
C GLN A 149 25.24 -26.82 3.70
N THR A 150 25.63 -27.65 2.73
CA THR A 150 26.01 -29.03 3.01
C THR A 150 27.03 -28.97 4.14
N GLY A 151 26.70 -29.60 5.28
CA GLY A 151 27.43 -29.51 6.55
C GLY A 151 28.85 -30.09 6.49
N GLY A 152 29.76 -29.42 5.79
CA GLY A 152 31.13 -29.89 5.58
C GLY A 152 32.18 -28.81 5.33
N ALA A 153 31.85 -27.52 5.47
CA ALA A 153 32.82 -26.44 5.30
C ALA A 153 32.77 -25.44 6.46
N LEU A 154 33.08 -25.94 7.66
CA LEU A 154 33.61 -25.11 8.74
C LEU A 154 35.13 -25.14 8.61
N SER A 155 35.71 -24.07 8.05
CA SER A 155 37.13 -23.77 8.22
C SER A 155 37.25 -23.01 9.53
N TRP A 156 37.93 -23.64 10.49
CA TRP A 156 38.41 -22.99 11.70
C TRP A 156 39.88 -22.64 11.47
N ASP A 157 40.13 -21.40 11.07
CA ASP A 157 41.40 -20.71 11.27
C ASP A 157 41.11 -19.37 11.95
#